data_AF-A0A7X7J4Z4-F1
#
_entry.id   AF-A0A7X7J4Z4-F1
#
_cell.length_a   1.000
_cell.length_b   1.000
_cell.length_c   1.000
_cell.angle_alpha   90.00
_cell.angle_beta   90.00
_cell.angle_gamma   90.00
#
_symmetry.space_group_name_H-M   'P 1'
#
loop_
_entity.id
_entity.type
_entity.pdbx_description
1 polymer ?
#
loop_
_entity_poly.entity_id
_entity_poly.type
_entity_poly.pdbx_seq_one_letter_code
_entity_poly.pdbx_strand_id
1 'polypeptide(L)'
;MKKILTYTGLGALIVAAGLYTWMKVSAVTPAEADGFHLKCTAPECGWYFTIPRDQVRTYPRDPNGQGFRCEKCGQFAAQVASRCEECGEWYAVTQGTGREGGCPKCAGQKAGK
;
A
#
# COMPACT_ATOMS: atom_id res chain seq x y z
N MET A 1 -32.75 20.24 -55.02
CA MET A 1 -32.28 18.97 -55.59
C MET A 1 -31.98 18.01 -54.43
N LYS A 2 -32.62 16.83 -54.39
CA LYS A 2 -32.14 15.50 -53.93
C LYS A 2 -31.22 15.46 -52.68
N LYS A 3 -31.50 14.76 -51.56
CA LYS A 3 -32.46 13.69 -51.22
C LYS A 3 -32.71 13.66 -49.70
N ILE A 4 -33.94 13.32 -49.37
CA ILE A 4 -34.44 12.86 -48.08
C ILE A 4 -33.77 11.51 -47.76
N LEU A 5 -33.14 11.37 -46.59
CA LEU A 5 -32.87 10.05 -46.01
C LEU A 5 -33.78 9.86 -44.80
N THR A 6 -34.91 9.23 -45.07
CA THR A 6 -35.80 8.62 -44.10
C THR A 6 -35.08 7.40 -43.52
N TYR A 7 -34.84 7.38 -42.21
CA TYR A 7 -34.53 6.14 -41.50
C TYR A 7 -35.44 6.03 -40.28
N THR A 8 -36.71 5.72 -40.56
CA THR A 8 -37.65 5.16 -39.59
C THR A 8 -37.34 3.69 -39.44
N GLY A 9 -36.62 3.33 -38.38
CA GLY A 9 -36.47 1.95 -37.93
C GLY A 9 -36.62 1.93 -36.43
N LEU A 10 -37.80 1.48 -35.97
CA LEU A 10 -38.14 1.29 -34.56
C LEU A 10 -37.06 0.49 -33.83
N GLY A 11 -36.35 1.16 -32.90
CA GLY A 11 -35.62 0.51 -31.82
C GLY A 11 -36.22 1.02 -30.52
N ALA A 12 -36.97 0.17 -29.85
CA ALA A 12 -37.86 0.49 -28.74
C ALA A 12 -37.24 1.39 -27.66
N LEU A 13 -38.04 2.40 -27.28
CA LEU A 13 -37.95 3.09 -25.99
C LEU A 13 -37.93 2.06 -24.86
N ILE A 14 -36.78 1.85 -24.23
CA ILE A 14 -36.76 1.41 -22.83
C ILE A 14 -36.68 2.69 -22.00
N VAL A 15 -37.84 3.27 -21.74
CA VAL A 15 -38.03 4.16 -20.59
C VAL A 15 -38.13 3.26 -19.37
N ALA A 16 -36.97 2.85 -18.83
CA ALA A 16 -36.91 2.37 -17.45
C ALA A 16 -36.62 3.57 -16.55
N ALA A 17 -37.65 4.40 -16.36
CA ALA A 17 -37.74 5.24 -15.19
C ALA A 17 -37.91 4.30 -13.99
N GLY A 18 -36.81 3.97 -13.31
CA GLY A 18 -36.87 3.06 -12.17
C GLY A 18 -35.49 2.78 -11.61
N LEU A 19 -35.19 3.44 -10.50
CA LEU A 19 -34.05 3.17 -9.63
C LEU A 19 -32.69 3.63 -10.18
N TYR A 20 -32.55 4.95 -10.34
CA TYR A 20 -31.27 5.61 -10.06
C TYR A 20 -30.97 5.45 -8.56
N THR A 21 -30.72 4.22 -8.10
CA THR A 21 -29.97 4.02 -6.88
C THR A 21 -28.59 4.55 -7.20
N TRP A 22 -28.28 5.72 -6.66
CA TRP A 22 -26.92 6.24 -6.59
C TRP A 22 -26.12 5.23 -5.77
N MET A 23 -25.71 4.14 -6.41
CA MET A 23 -24.56 3.37 -6.00
C MET A 23 -23.39 4.33 -6.16
N LYS A 24 -23.13 5.12 -5.12
CA LYS A 24 -21.80 5.56 -4.80
C LYS A 24 -21.01 4.28 -4.56
N VAL A 25 -20.55 3.66 -5.64
CA VAL A 25 -19.32 2.89 -5.64
C VAL A 25 -18.28 3.90 -5.19
N SER A 26 -18.08 3.94 -3.87
CA SER A 26 -16.85 4.44 -3.31
C SER A 26 -15.80 3.53 -3.89
N ALA A 27 -15.11 4.02 -4.92
CA ALA A 27 -13.90 3.40 -5.39
C ALA A 27 -12.95 3.36 -4.18
N VAL A 28 -12.92 2.23 -3.49
CA VAL A 28 -11.78 1.91 -2.64
C VAL A 28 -10.62 1.89 -3.62
N THR A 29 -9.74 2.90 -3.59
CA THR A 29 -8.49 2.88 -4.35
C THR A 29 -7.68 1.70 -3.79
N PRO A 30 -7.51 0.58 -4.52
CA PRO A 30 -6.89 -0.62 -3.95
C PRO A 30 -5.37 -0.51 -3.79
N ALA A 31 -4.79 0.66 -4.01
CA ALA A 31 -3.34 0.84 -4.07
C ALA A 31 -2.72 1.30 -2.74
N GLU A 32 -3.49 1.96 -1.86
CA GLU A 32 -2.93 2.57 -0.63
C GLU A 32 -2.89 1.63 0.57
N ALA A 33 -3.70 0.57 0.60
CA ALA A 33 -3.78 -0.35 1.75
C ALA A 33 -2.96 -1.65 1.59
N ASP A 34 -2.60 -2.01 0.35
CA ASP A 34 -1.96 -3.29 0.04
C ASP A 34 -0.49 -3.09 -0.39
N GLY A 35 0.39 -2.88 0.60
CA GLY A 35 1.81 -2.70 0.35
C GLY A 35 2.71 -3.26 1.44
N PHE A 36 4.00 -3.39 1.14
CA PHE A 36 5.01 -3.64 2.15
C PHE A 36 5.38 -2.31 2.77
N HIS A 37 5.12 -2.18 4.06
CA HIS A 37 5.59 -1.04 4.84
C HIS A 37 7.06 -1.25 5.16
N LEU A 38 7.88 -0.21 4.99
CA LEU A 38 9.30 -0.27 5.27
C LEU A 38 9.77 0.92 6.09
N LYS A 39 10.82 0.67 6.85
CA LYS A 39 11.54 1.71 7.59
C LYS A 39 13.02 1.60 7.26
N CYS A 40 13.63 2.72 6.89
CA CYS A 40 15.07 2.83 6.70
C CYS A 40 15.77 2.81 8.05
N THR A 41 16.69 1.86 8.25
CA THR A 41 17.49 1.72 9.47
C THR A 41 18.83 2.44 9.40
N ALA A 42 19.07 3.26 8.37
CA ALA A 42 20.26 4.10 8.31
C ALA A 42 20.22 5.16 9.44
N PRO A 43 21.34 5.42 10.14
CA PRO A 43 21.38 6.20 11.38
C PRO A 43 20.68 7.57 11.31
N GLU A 44 20.86 8.27 10.19
CA GLU A 44 20.35 9.65 9.98
C GLU A 44 19.07 9.70 9.14
N CYS A 45 18.53 8.55 8.69
CA CYS A 45 17.41 8.55 7.74
C CYS A 45 16.06 8.31 8.42
N GLY A 46 15.88 7.13 9.04
CA GLY A 46 14.63 6.74 9.70
C GLY A 46 13.37 6.75 8.83
N TRP A 47 13.50 6.95 7.50
CA TRP A 47 12.37 7.20 6.61
C TRP A 47 11.43 6.02 6.52
N TYR A 48 10.13 6.31 6.58
CA TYR A 48 9.06 5.33 6.43
C TYR A 48 8.38 5.51 5.09
N PHE A 49 8.17 4.42 4.37
CA PHE A 49 7.50 4.41 3.08
C PHE A 49 6.85 3.06 2.82
N THR A 50 5.98 3.00 1.81
CA THR A 50 5.25 1.79 1.45
C THR A 50 5.55 1.46 0.00
N ILE A 51 5.99 0.22 -0.25
CA ILE A 51 6.10 -0.31 -1.61
C ILE A 51 4.77 -0.98 -1.95
N PRO A 52 4.07 -0.57 -3.02
CA PRO A 52 2.86 -1.23 -3.49
C PRO A 52 3.09 -2.72 -3.74
N ARG A 53 2.14 -3.58 -3.36
CA ARG A 53 2.32 -5.06 -3.41
C ARG A 53 2.72 -5.58 -4.80
N ASP A 54 2.23 -4.95 -5.87
CA ASP A 54 2.58 -5.26 -7.26
C ASP A 54 4.03 -4.89 -7.62
N GLN A 55 4.61 -3.88 -6.96
CA GLN A 55 5.97 -3.41 -7.21
C GLN A 55 7.05 -4.09 -6.36
N VAL A 56 6.67 -4.82 -5.30
CA VAL A 56 7.60 -5.44 -4.35
C VAL A 56 8.65 -6.32 -5.01
N ARG A 57 8.28 -7.05 -6.08
CA ARG A 57 9.17 -7.98 -6.78
C ARG A 57 10.22 -7.27 -7.64
N THR A 58 9.87 -6.13 -8.22
CA THR A 58 10.73 -5.35 -9.11
C THR A 58 11.48 -4.24 -8.38
N TYR A 59 11.09 -3.94 -7.14
CA TYR A 59 11.71 -2.89 -6.35
C TYR A 59 13.20 -3.22 -6.06
N PRO A 60 14.13 -2.24 -6.15
CA PRO A 60 15.56 -2.47 -5.94
C PRO A 60 15.88 -3.07 -4.56
N ARG A 61 16.58 -4.20 -4.56
CA ARG A 61 17.07 -4.93 -3.38
C ARG A 61 18.59 -5.03 -3.42
N ASP A 62 19.20 -5.07 -2.25
CA ASP A 62 20.63 -5.34 -2.13
C ASP A 62 20.93 -6.78 -2.59
N PRO A 63 21.96 -7.00 -3.42
CA PRO A 63 22.37 -8.34 -3.86
C PRO A 63 22.75 -9.28 -2.72
N ASN A 64 23.20 -8.74 -1.57
CA ASN A 64 23.57 -9.51 -0.38
C ASN A 64 22.39 -9.73 0.58
N GLY A 65 21.18 -9.28 0.23
CA GLY A 65 19.98 -9.45 1.04
C GLY A 65 19.86 -8.51 2.24
N GLN A 66 20.62 -7.40 2.28
CA GLN A 66 20.61 -6.46 3.42
C GLN A 66 19.31 -5.64 3.54
N GLY A 67 18.57 -5.45 2.44
CA GLY A 67 17.29 -4.75 2.46
C GLY A 67 16.86 -4.17 1.12
N PHE A 68 15.81 -3.36 1.16
CA PHE A 68 15.31 -2.57 0.02
C PHE A 68 16.02 -1.22 -0.05
N ARG A 69 16.10 -0.63 -1.24
CA ARG A 69 16.62 0.72 -1.43
C ARG A 69 15.68 1.76 -0.81
N CYS A 70 16.20 2.64 0.04
CA CYS A 70 15.44 3.74 0.59
C CYS A 70 15.25 4.85 -0.45
N GLU A 71 14.02 5.34 -0.63
CA GLU A 71 13.70 6.44 -1.55
C GLU A 71 14.32 7.78 -1.10
N LYS A 72 14.47 7.98 0.21
CA LYS A 72 14.97 9.24 0.78
C LYS A 72 16.49 9.37 0.72
N CYS A 73 17.23 8.33 1.11
CA CYS A 73 18.70 8.39 1.21
C CYS A 73 19.44 7.50 0.20
N GLY A 74 18.73 6.68 -0.59
CA GLY A 74 19.32 5.80 -1.59
C GLY A 74 20.07 4.58 -1.04
N GLN A 75 20.19 4.43 0.28
CA GLN A 75 20.86 3.30 0.92
C GLN A 75 19.99 2.05 0.91
N PHE A 76 20.59 0.86 0.81
CA PHE A 76 19.89 -0.42 0.93
C PHE A 76 19.70 -0.85 2.40
N ALA A 77 19.13 0.06 3.19
CA ALA A 77 18.90 -0.14 4.62
C ALA A 77 17.41 -0.15 4.98
N ALA A 78 16.50 -0.19 4.01
CA ALA A 78 15.08 -0.27 4.28
C ALA A 78 14.66 -1.72 4.53
N GLN A 79 14.11 -1.97 5.72
CA GLN A 79 13.60 -3.29 6.11
C GLN A 79 12.09 -3.23 6.27
N VAL A 80 11.45 -4.41 6.15
CA VAL A 80 10.01 -4.53 6.38
C VAL A 80 9.68 -4.03 7.79
N ALA A 81 8.66 -3.21 7.90
CA ALA A 81 8.22 -2.61 9.13
C ALA A 81 6.80 -3.09 9.48
N SER A 82 6.59 -3.34 10.77
CA SER A 82 5.28 -3.62 11.33
C SER A 82 4.82 -2.45 12.18
N ARG A 83 3.51 -2.27 12.25
CA ARG A 83 2.89 -1.32 13.17
C ARG A 83 2.65 -2.02 14.50
N CYS A 84 3.07 -1.40 15.59
CA CYS A 84 2.76 -1.88 16.92
C CYS A 84 1.27 -1.68 17.23
N GLU A 85 0.59 -2.71 17.72
CA GLU A 85 -0.81 -2.61 18.15
C GLU A 85 -0.95 -1.86 19.50
N GLU A 86 0.05 -1.92 20.37
CA GLU A 86 0.03 -1.26 21.69
C GLU A 86 0.28 0.26 21.59
N CYS A 87 1.28 0.69 20.81
CA CYS A 87 1.67 2.11 20.73
C CYS A 87 1.44 2.77 19.35
N GLY A 88 1.01 2.01 18.34
CA GLY A 88 0.72 2.53 17.00
C GLY A 88 1.96 2.89 16.16
N GLU A 89 3.18 2.74 16.70
CA GLU A 89 4.43 3.12 16.06
C GLU A 89 4.93 2.08 15.04
N TRP A 90 5.57 2.55 13.98
CA TRP A 90 6.23 1.69 12.99
C TRP A 90 7.66 1.35 13.39
N TYR A 91 7.96 0.05 13.40
CA TYR A 91 9.28 -0.47 13.72
C TYR A 91 9.74 -1.47 12.66
N ALA A 92 11.05 -1.46 12.35
CA ALA A 92 11.63 -2.42 11.44
C ALA A 92 11.65 -3.82 12.08
N VAL A 93 11.19 -4.82 11.35
CA VAL A 93 11.24 -6.23 11.72
C VAL A 93 12.58 -6.75 11.20
N THR A 94 13.57 -6.84 12.08
CA THR A 94 14.88 -7.39 11.73
C THR A 94 14.86 -8.92 11.85
N GLN A 95 15.55 -9.61 10.94
CA GLN A 95 15.77 -11.05 11.03
C GLN A 95 16.41 -11.38 12.40
N GLY A 96 15.68 -12.07 13.27
CA GLY A 96 16.10 -12.34 14.65
C GLY A 96 15.17 -11.78 15.74
N THR A 97 14.28 -10.84 15.41
CA THR A 97 13.15 -10.43 16.29
C THR A 97 11.91 -11.32 16.12
N GLY A 98 12.11 -12.52 15.55
CA GLY A 98 11.05 -13.45 15.18
C GLY A 98 10.16 -13.85 16.36
N ARG A 99 8.85 -13.64 16.19
CA ARG A 99 7.72 -14.18 16.97
C ARG A 99 7.64 -13.86 18.47
N GLU A 100 8.72 -13.42 19.09
CA GLU A 100 8.81 -13.12 20.53
C GLU A 100 9.21 -11.66 20.79
N GLY A 101 9.80 -10.99 19.78
CA GLY A 101 10.22 -9.60 19.81
C GLY A 101 9.13 -8.65 19.33
N GLY A 102 8.24 -8.25 20.25
CA GLY A 102 7.29 -7.15 20.02
C GLY A 102 7.99 -5.83 19.69
N CYS A 103 7.21 -4.78 19.43
CA CYS A 103 7.74 -3.43 19.19
C CYS A 103 8.84 -3.09 20.22
N PRO A 104 10.06 -2.69 19.80
CA PRO A 104 11.17 -2.50 20.73
C PRO A 104 10.87 -1.46 21.83
N LYS A 105 9.98 -0.51 21.54
CA LYS A 105 9.47 0.44 22.55
C LYS A 105 8.64 -0.24 23.64
N CYS A 106 7.80 -1.20 23.27
CA CYS A 106 6.90 -1.91 24.19
C CYS A 106 7.60 -3.11 24.85
N ALA A 107 8.42 -3.85 24.10
CA ALA A 107 9.22 -4.96 24.61
C ALA A 107 10.31 -4.48 25.59
N GLY A 108 10.97 -3.35 25.30
CA GLY A 108 11.94 -2.74 26.19
C GLY A 108 11.37 -2.26 27.53
N GLN A 109 10.06 -2.00 27.62
CA GLN A 109 9.38 -1.67 28.87
C GLN A 109 9.10 -2.90 29.75
N LYS A 110 9.07 -4.11 29.18
CA LYS A 110 8.82 -5.36 29.92
C LYS A 110 10.10 -6.03 30.42
N ALA A 111 11.27 -5.68 29.90
CA ALA A 111 12.57 -6.22 30.33
C ALA A 111 13.23 -5.43 31.49
N GLY A 112 12.66 -4.28 31.87
CA GLY A 112 13.19 -3.40 32.92
C GLY A 112 12.41 -3.44 34.24
N LYS A 113 11.56 -4.44 34.47
CA LYS A 113 10.79 -4.59 35.71
C LYS A 113 11.06 -5.91 36.39
#